data_AF-G2X378-F1
#
_entry.id   AF-G2X378-F1
#
_cell.length_a   1.000
_cell.length_b   1.000
_cell.length_c   1.000
_cell.angle_alpha   90.00
_cell.angle_beta   90.00
_cell.angle_gamma   90.00
#
_symmetry.space_group_name_H-M   'P 1'
#
loop_
_entity.id
_entity.type
_entity.pdbx_description
1 polymer ?
#
loop_
_entity_poly.entity_id
_entity_poly.type
_entity_poly.pdbx_seq_one_letter_code
_entity_poly.pdbx_strand_id
1 'polypeptide(L)'
;MTHDQSAQTEAGHSAAMALQSQAIKDSRFANVQFDKARRTLDTYRDAAQKENLERSYILQQQHNNLNARWSSSYGELQKEAQKRARDLQKVVKELENARAELEEKKKESQLNDMAVRELQETVEMQNSEIVRAREIHAQLDSVEKELAECKSVNQAVEAVLEMKKRHIAELESALGEMTAKNDRLAADHIEHESLKLQFRSLEAEHAEALDIASGLFDGEIGTTPAELIGQNRALGQQLRELQAENKALAERLAQGMGAQADRDGSSRGQCHHNHCNHWSDEGKEQVPDAKAGGAVEGKVDEGKAKKRKRTK
;
A
#
# COMPACT_ATOMS: atom_id res chain seq x y z
N MET A 1 29.99 -77.53 -176.66
CA MET A 1 30.93 -77.29 -175.54
C MET A 1 30.44 -76.08 -174.77
N THR A 2 30.67 -76.02 -173.44
CA THR A 2 30.59 -74.83 -172.55
C THR A 2 29.34 -73.93 -172.68
N HIS A 3 28.39 -74.01 -171.75
CA HIS A 3 28.33 -73.16 -170.53
C HIS A 3 28.32 -71.65 -170.86
N ASP A 4 27.25 -70.86 -170.65
CA ASP A 4 26.05 -71.00 -169.81
C ASP A 4 26.33 -71.01 -168.29
N GLN A 5 26.24 -69.82 -167.65
CA GLN A 5 25.92 -69.56 -166.22
C GLN A 5 26.00 -68.08 -165.77
N SER A 6 26.68 -67.17 -166.50
CA SER A 6 27.08 -65.85 -165.98
C SER A 6 25.99 -64.76 -165.87
N ALA A 7 24.78 -64.98 -166.40
CA ALA A 7 23.71 -63.96 -166.35
C ALA A 7 22.96 -63.90 -165.01
N GLN A 8 23.00 -64.95 -164.18
CA GLN A 8 22.31 -64.98 -162.88
C GLN A 8 23.13 -64.35 -161.75
N THR A 9 24.46 -64.23 -161.90
CA THR A 9 25.35 -63.70 -160.86
C THR A 9 25.19 -62.21 -160.60
N GLU A 10 24.86 -61.39 -161.62
CA GLU A 10 24.72 -59.94 -161.46
C GLU A 10 23.46 -59.55 -160.68
N ALA A 11 22.31 -60.19 -160.98
CA ALA A 11 21.07 -59.98 -160.23
C ALA A 11 21.21 -60.39 -158.75
N GLY A 12 21.88 -61.51 -158.48
CA GLY A 12 22.20 -61.96 -157.13
C GLY A 12 23.11 -60.98 -156.38
N HIS A 13 24.16 -60.46 -157.04
CA HIS A 13 25.02 -59.41 -156.47
C HIS A 13 24.25 -58.12 -156.19
N SER A 14 23.39 -57.68 -157.11
CA SER A 14 22.59 -56.46 -156.95
C SER A 14 21.62 -56.58 -155.76
N ALA A 15 20.91 -57.70 -155.63
CA ALA A 15 20.01 -57.96 -154.50
C ALA A 15 20.76 -58.08 -153.16
N ALA A 16 21.92 -58.76 -153.14
CA ALA A 16 22.77 -58.86 -151.95
C ALA A 16 23.32 -57.48 -151.53
N MET A 17 23.80 -56.68 -152.47
CA MET A 17 24.26 -55.30 -152.24
C MET A 17 23.13 -54.37 -151.80
N ALA A 18 21.90 -54.57 -152.31
CA ALA A 18 20.73 -53.82 -151.86
C ALA A 18 20.35 -54.18 -150.42
N LEU A 19 20.30 -55.46 -150.05
CA LEU A 19 20.05 -55.92 -148.69
C LEU A 19 21.16 -55.50 -147.72
N GLN A 20 22.43 -55.55 -148.15
CA GLN A 20 23.56 -55.07 -147.36
C GLN A 20 23.52 -53.54 -147.20
N SER A 21 23.16 -52.79 -148.25
CA SER A 21 22.94 -51.34 -148.17
C SER A 21 21.78 -51.00 -147.22
N GLN A 22 20.71 -51.80 -147.23
CA GLN A 22 19.57 -51.62 -146.33
C GLN A 22 19.94 -51.93 -144.87
N ALA A 23 20.60 -53.07 -144.61
CA ALA A 23 21.12 -53.41 -143.28
C ALA A 23 22.12 -52.36 -142.75
N ILE A 24 22.95 -51.76 -143.63
CA ILE A 24 23.85 -50.66 -143.28
C ILE A 24 23.07 -49.38 -142.94
N LYS A 25 22.00 -49.05 -143.68
CA LYS A 25 21.13 -47.90 -143.36
C LYS A 25 20.39 -48.11 -142.04
N ASP A 26 19.82 -49.29 -141.83
CA ASP A 26 19.03 -49.60 -140.64
C ASP A 26 19.93 -49.72 -139.39
N SER A 27 21.14 -50.28 -139.53
CA SER A 27 22.18 -50.24 -138.50
C SER A 27 22.64 -48.81 -138.18
N ARG A 28 22.85 -47.95 -139.20
CA ARG A 28 23.16 -46.53 -138.98
C ARG A 28 22.01 -45.79 -138.29
N PHE A 29 20.76 -46.06 -138.67
CA PHE A 29 19.59 -45.45 -138.04
C PHE A 29 19.43 -45.92 -136.60
N ALA A 30 19.57 -47.22 -136.33
CA ALA A 30 19.57 -47.77 -134.97
C ALA A 30 20.69 -47.15 -134.10
N ASN A 31 21.92 -47.05 -134.62
CA ASN A 31 23.02 -46.39 -133.92
C ASN A 31 22.72 -44.91 -133.63
N VAL A 32 22.11 -44.17 -134.57
CA VAL A 32 21.66 -42.78 -134.32
C VAL A 32 20.59 -42.70 -133.24
N GLN A 33 19.65 -43.66 -133.16
CA GLN A 33 18.66 -43.69 -132.08
C GLN A 33 19.30 -44.09 -130.74
N PHE A 34 20.24 -45.03 -130.71
CA PHE A 34 20.99 -45.39 -129.50
C PHE A 34 21.87 -44.23 -129.00
N ASP A 35 22.58 -43.53 -129.89
CA ASP A 35 23.34 -42.32 -129.55
C ASP A 35 22.42 -41.21 -129.01
N LYS A 36 21.24 -41.03 -129.60
CA LYS A 36 20.25 -40.07 -129.11
C LYS A 36 19.74 -40.46 -127.73
N ALA A 37 19.33 -41.72 -127.53
CA ALA A 37 18.85 -42.23 -126.24
C ALA A 37 19.94 -42.14 -125.16
N ARG A 38 21.20 -42.45 -125.51
CA ARG A 38 22.36 -42.31 -124.64
C ARG A 38 22.57 -40.85 -124.22
N ARG A 39 22.64 -39.90 -125.16
CA ARG A 39 22.75 -38.46 -124.86
C ARG A 39 21.60 -37.97 -123.99
N THR A 40 20.38 -38.47 -124.20
CA THR A 40 19.22 -38.16 -123.35
C THR A 40 19.37 -38.73 -121.93
N LEU A 41 19.86 -39.96 -121.77
CA LEU A 41 20.16 -40.55 -120.45
C LEU A 41 21.31 -39.82 -119.74
N ASP A 42 22.35 -39.44 -120.46
CA ASP A 42 23.45 -38.63 -119.93
C ASP A 42 22.93 -37.24 -119.51
N THR A 43 22.06 -36.61 -120.30
CA THR A 43 21.40 -35.34 -119.93
C THR A 43 20.54 -35.47 -118.65
N TYR A 44 19.77 -36.56 -118.50
CA TYR A 44 19.01 -36.82 -117.27
C TYR A 44 19.92 -37.11 -116.07
N ARG A 45 21.05 -37.79 -116.29
CA ARG A 45 22.06 -38.05 -115.26
C ARG A 45 22.69 -36.76 -114.76
N ASP A 46 23.11 -35.88 -115.66
CA ASP A 46 23.73 -34.60 -115.33
C ASP A 46 22.71 -33.66 -114.64
N ALA A 47 21.46 -33.64 -115.11
CA ALA A 47 20.37 -32.91 -114.46
C ALA A 47 20.10 -33.43 -113.03
N ALA A 48 20.02 -34.74 -112.83
CA ALA A 48 19.81 -35.34 -111.51
C ALA A 48 21.03 -35.15 -110.57
N GLN A 49 22.26 -35.17 -111.10
CA GLN A 49 23.46 -34.84 -110.33
C GLN A 49 23.45 -33.37 -109.90
N LYS A 50 23.14 -32.46 -110.82
CA LYS A 50 23.02 -31.02 -110.51
C LYS A 50 21.93 -30.76 -109.47
N GLU A 51 20.74 -31.33 -109.64
CA GLU A 51 19.64 -31.15 -108.67
C GLU A 51 20.01 -31.72 -107.30
N ASN A 52 20.70 -32.87 -107.23
CA ASN A 52 21.15 -33.44 -105.96
C ASN A 52 22.23 -32.57 -105.29
N LEU A 53 23.13 -31.94 -106.06
CA LEU A 53 24.10 -30.96 -105.54
C LEU A 53 23.38 -29.69 -105.01
N GLU A 54 22.39 -29.18 -105.73
CA GLU A 54 21.57 -28.03 -105.30
C GLU A 54 20.77 -28.34 -104.02
N ARG A 55 20.10 -29.51 -103.97
CA ARG A 55 19.41 -30.00 -102.76
C ARG A 55 20.37 -30.16 -101.58
N SER A 56 21.55 -30.74 -101.79
CA SER A 56 22.60 -30.89 -100.77
C SER A 56 23.08 -29.53 -100.23
N TYR A 57 23.33 -28.58 -101.13
CA TYR A 57 23.72 -27.21 -100.76
C TYR A 57 22.65 -26.47 -99.95
N ILE A 58 21.37 -26.60 -100.34
CA ILE A 58 20.23 -26.03 -99.60
C ILE A 58 20.12 -26.65 -98.20
N LEU A 59 20.23 -27.97 -98.08
CA LEU A 59 20.21 -28.67 -96.79
C LEU A 59 21.40 -28.26 -95.91
N GLN A 60 22.60 -28.07 -96.49
CA GLN A 60 23.77 -27.58 -95.77
C GLN A 60 23.58 -26.13 -95.27
N GLN A 61 22.99 -25.24 -96.08
CA GLN A 61 22.63 -23.90 -95.62
C GLN A 61 21.60 -23.92 -94.49
N GLN A 62 20.56 -24.76 -94.59
CA GLN A 62 19.53 -24.91 -93.54
C GLN A 62 20.13 -25.44 -92.24
N HIS A 63 20.98 -26.48 -92.31
CA HIS A 63 21.70 -27.00 -91.16
C HIS A 63 22.58 -25.93 -90.50
N ASN A 64 23.35 -25.18 -91.29
CA ASN A 64 24.22 -24.13 -90.78
C ASN A 64 23.42 -22.97 -90.14
N ASN A 65 22.27 -22.59 -90.73
CA ASN A 65 21.37 -21.59 -90.15
C ASN A 65 20.77 -22.07 -88.82
N LEU A 66 20.28 -23.31 -88.76
CA LEU A 66 19.73 -23.89 -87.54
C LEU A 66 20.80 -23.98 -86.43
N ASN A 67 21.99 -24.46 -86.77
CA ASN A 67 23.11 -24.57 -85.84
C ASN A 67 23.57 -23.20 -85.31
N ALA A 68 23.62 -22.17 -86.17
CA ALA A 68 23.92 -20.81 -85.74
C ALA A 68 22.84 -20.25 -84.78
N ARG A 69 21.55 -20.49 -85.08
CA ARG A 69 20.43 -20.09 -84.20
C ARG A 69 20.45 -20.82 -82.86
N TRP A 70 20.75 -22.12 -82.86
CA TRP A 70 20.89 -22.91 -81.63
C TRP A 70 22.10 -22.48 -80.80
N SER A 71 23.24 -22.25 -81.43
CA SER A 71 24.47 -21.75 -80.78
C SER A 71 24.24 -20.39 -80.13
N SER A 72 23.55 -19.47 -80.82
CA SER A 72 23.17 -18.16 -80.27
C SER A 72 22.19 -18.29 -79.10
N SER A 73 21.13 -19.10 -79.25
CA SER A 73 20.15 -19.35 -78.18
C SER A 73 20.78 -19.95 -76.92
N TYR A 74 21.69 -20.91 -77.09
CA TYR A 74 22.45 -21.51 -75.99
C TYR A 74 23.40 -20.50 -75.33
N GLY A 75 24.05 -19.63 -76.11
CA GLY A 75 24.89 -18.55 -75.59
C GLY A 75 24.12 -17.54 -74.73
N GLU A 76 22.92 -17.13 -75.15
CA GLU A 76 22.07 -16.25 -74.33
C GLU A 76 21.52 -16.96 -73.09
N LEU A 77 21.13 -18.24 -73.21
CA LEU A 77 20.73 -19.07 -72.06
C LEU A 77 21.87 -19.18 -71.03
N GLN A 78 23.12 -19.37 -71.49
CA GLN A 78 24.30 -19.45 -70.63
C GLN A 78 24.59 -18.11 -69.94
N LYS A 79 24.46 -16.97 -70.64
CA LYS A 79 24.59 -15.63 -70.05
C LYS A 79 23.54 -15.38 -68.97
N GLU A 80 22.27 -15.68 -69.25
CA GLU A 80 21.16 -15.49 -68.29
C GLU A 80 21.31 -16.44 -67.08
N ALA A 81 21.73 -17.69 -67.29
CA ALA A 81 22.05 -18.61 -66.19
C ALA A 81 23.19 -18.09 -65.31
N GLN A 82 24.29 -17.59 -65.90
CA GLN A 82 25.38 -16.96 -65.15
C GLN A 82 24.94 -15.69 -64.42
N LYS A 83 24.07 -14.87 -65.04
CA LYS A 83 23.52 -13.67 -64.41
C LYS A 83 22.69 -14.03 -63.18
N ARG A 84 21.73 -14.96 -63.32
CA ARG A 84 20.92 -15.47 -62.21
C ARG A 84 21.77 -16.09 -61.10
N ALA A 85 22.84 -16.81 -61.44
CA ALA A 85 23.77 -17.35 -60.44
C ALA A 85 24.46 -16.23 -59.62
N ARG A 86 24.91 -15.14 -60.28
CA ARG A 86 25.50 -13.98 -59.59
C ARG A 86 24.48 -13.21 -58.76
N ASP A 87 23.25 -13.08 -59.24
CA ASP A 87 22.19 -12.36 -58.52
C ASP A 87 21.68 -13.16 -57.31
N LEU A 88 21.54 -14.49 -57.43
CA LEU A 88 21.29 -15.38 -56.29
C LEU A 88 22.41 -15.32 -55.25
N GLN A 89 23.68 -15.24 -55.67
CA GLN A 89 24.82 -15.06 -54.76
C GLN A 89 24.81 -13.73 -53.99
N LYS A 90 24.14 -12.68 -54.49
CA LYS A 90 23.91 -11.43 -53.72
C LYS A 90 22.82 -11.66 -52.67
N VAL A 91 21.67 -12.18 -53.10
CA VAL A 91 20.52 -12.45 -52.22
C VAL A 91 20.89 -13.40 -51.07
N VAL A 92 21.73 -14.40 -51.31
CA VAL A 92 22.25 -15.27 -50.23
C VAL A 92 23.03 -14.46 -49.19
N LYS A 93 23.93 -13.56 -49.60
CA LYS A 93 24.69 -12.71 -48.67
C LYS A 93 23.82 -11.68 -47.95
N GLU A 94 22.82 -11.14 -48.63
CA GLU A 94 21.84 -10.23 -48.03
C GLU A 94 21.02 -10.96 -46.94
N LEU A 95 20.64 -12.22 -47.17
CA LEU A 95 19.98 -13.08 -46.17
C LEU A 95 20.92 -13.50 -45.03
N GLU A 96 22.19 -13.77 -45.31
CA GLU A 96 23.22 -14.05 -44.27
C GLU A 96 23.42 -12.84 -43.35
N ASN A 97 23.52 -11.63 -43.91
CA ASN A 97 23.63 -10.38 -43.16
C ASN A 97 22.36 -10.10 -42.33
N ALA A 98 21.18 -10.19 -42.94
CA ALA A 98 19.90 -9.97 -42.25
C ALA A 98 19.68 -10.97 -41.11
N ARG A 99 20.17 -12.22 -41.25
CA ARG A 99 20.16 -13.23 -40.18
C ARG A 99 21.11 -12.86 -39.04
N ALA A 100 22.28 -12.29 -39.33
CA ALA A 100 23.21 -11.83 -38.30
C ALA A 100 22.61 -10.66 -37.49
N GLU A 101 22.02 -9.66 -38.16
CA GLU A 101 21.30 -8.56 -37.49
C GLU A 101 20.14 -9.05 -36.61
N LEU A 102 19.41 -10.09 -37.04
CA LEU A 102 18.29 -10.64 -36.28
C LEU A 102 18.79 -11.34 -35.00
N GLU A 103 19.86 -12.14 -35.09
CA GLU A 103 20.49 -12.76 -33.91
C GLU A 103 21.20 -11.74 -32.99
N GLU A 104 21.55 -10.55 -33.47
CA GLU A 104 22.00 -9.43 -32.64
C GLU A 104 20.82 -8.77 -31.89
N LYS A 105 19.79 -8.32 -32.62
CA LYS A 105 18.55 -7.72 -32.05
C LYS A 105 17.84 -8.65 -31.07
N LYS A 106 17.95 -9.97 -31.26
CA LYS A 106 17.46 -11.00 -30.35
C LYS A 106 18.23 -11.06 -29.02
N LYS A 107 19.55 -10.85 -29.02
CA LYS A 107 20.36 -10.72 -27.79
C LYS A 107 20.08 -9.39 -27.09
N GLU A 108 19.94 -8.31 -27.86
CA GLU A 108 19.53 -7.00 -27.36
C GLU A 108 18.17 -7.09 -26.64
N SER A 109 17.17 -7.72 -27.27
CA SER A 109 15.87 -8.00 -26.65
C SER A 109 16.02 -8.78 -25.34
N GLN A 110 16.82 -9.86 -25.32
CA GLN A 110 17.04 -10.66 -24.11
C GLN A 110 17.68 -9.88 -22.95
N LEU A 111 18.58 -8.94 -23.25
CA LEU A 111 19.18 -8.03 -22.26
C LEU A 111 18.17 -6.99 -21.77
N ASN A 112 17.37 -6.42 -22.67
CA ASN A 112 16.28 -5.50 -22.32
C ASN A 112 15.21 -6.21 -21.46
N ASP A 113 14.86 -7.44 -21.79
CA ASP A 113 13.95 -8.31 -21.03
C ASP A 113 14.51 -8.72 -19.65
N MET A 114 15.83 -8.62 -19.44
CA MET A 114 16.45 -8.72 -18.09
C MET A 114 16.35 -7.40 -17.34
N ALA A 115 16.82 -6.30 -17.94
CA ALA A 115 16.79 -4.98 -17.32
C ALA A 115 15.36 -4.53 -16.91
N VAL A 116 14.34 -4.86 -17.71
CA VAL A 116 12.93 -4.59 -17.38
C VAL A 116 12.48 -5.36 -16.13
N ARG A 117 12.95 -6.60 -15.91
CA ARG A 117 12.64 -7.37 -14.70
C ARG A 117 13.36 -6.84 -13.47
N GLU A 118 14.65 -6.51 -13.58
CA GLU A 118 15.43 -5.91 -12.50
C GLU A 118 14.83 -4.55 -12.06
N LEU A 119 14.32 -3.76 -13.00
CA LEU A 119 13.57 -2.53 -12.72
C LEU A 119 12.20 -2.81 -12.08
N GLN A 120 11.48 -3.86 -12.50
CA GLN A 120 10.21 -4.25 -11.87
C GLN A 120 10.42 -4.67 -10.41
N GLU A 121 11.39 -5.55 -10.12
CA GLU A 121 11.76 -5.97 -8.77
C GLU A 121 12.15 -4.76 -7.89
N THR A 122 12.91 -3.81 -8.44
CA THR A 122 13.27 -2.55 -7.76
C THR A 122 12.04 -1.70 -7.42
N VAL A 123 11.11 -1.56 -8.35
CA VAL A 123 9.86 -0.79 -8.16
C VAL A 123 8.93 -1.49 -7.16
N GLU A 124 8.86 -2.82 -7.14
CA GLU A 124 8.09 -3.57 -6.14
C GLU A 124 8.66 -3.39 -4.73
N MET A 125 10.00 -3.46 -4.57
CA MET A 125 10.65 -3.16 -3.29
C MET A 125 10.37 -1.73 -2.82
N GLN A 126 10.54 -0.72 -3.68
CA GLN A 126 10.27 0.68 -3.33
C GLN A 126 8.79 0.92 -2.94
N ASN A 127 7.84 0.29 -3.64
CA ASN A 127 6.43 0.35 -3.26
C ASN A 127 6.17 -0.27 -1.87
N SER A 128 6.85 -1.38 -1.53
CA SER A 128 6.75 -1.98 -0.19
C SER A 128 7.31 -1.08 0.92
N GLU A 129 8.29 -0.23 0.61
CA GLU A 129 8.87 0.75 1.54
C GLU A 129 7.97 1.97 1.70
N ILE A 130 7.38 2.47 0.60
CA ILE A 130 6.38 3.55 0.62
C ILE A 130 5.15 3.15 1.45
N VAL A 131 4.69 1.89 1.37
CA VAL A 131 3.59 1.39 2.21
C VAL A 131 3.99 1.38 3.69
N ARG A 132 5.17 0.85 4.03
CA ARG A 132 5.69 0.85 5.42
C ARG A 132 5.90 2.26 5.98
N ALA A 133 6.39 3.19 5.17
CA ALA A 133 6.53 4.60 5.57
C ALA A 133 5.18 5.25 5.88
N ARG A 134 4.13 4.98 5.07
CA ARG A 134 2.77 5.47 5.33
C ARG A 134 2.16 4.88 6.61
N GLU A 135 2.44 3.62 6.90
CA GLU A 135 2.02 2.98 8.15
C GLU A 135 2.70 3.63 9.38
N ILE A 136 4.01 3.88 9.29
CA ILE A 136 4.77 4.59 10.34
C ILE A 136 4.24 6.02 10.55
N HIS A 137 3.91 6.75 9.48
CA HIS A 137 3.27 8.07 9.61
C HIS A 137 1.89 8.00 10.28
N ALA A 138 1.05 7.02 9.94
CA ALA A 138 -0.24 6.84 10.60
C ALA A 138 -0.11 6.47 12.10
N GLN A 139 0.95 5.75 12.48
CA GLN A 139 1.27 5.48 13.88
C GLN A 139 1.77 6.74 14.61
N LEU A 140 2.62 7.56 13.97
CA LEU A 140 3.06 8.85 14.49
C LEU A 140 1.88 9.79 14.76
N ASP A 141 0.96 9.91 13.80
CA ASP A 141 -0.29 10.68 13.92
C ASP A 141 -1.18 10.21 15.09
N SER A 142 -1.07 8.97 15.56
CA SER A 142 -1.76 8.48 16.78
C SER A 142 -1.04 8.94 18.03
N VAL A 143 0.27 8.67 18.10
CA VAL A 143 1.13 9.01 19.25
C VAL A 143 1.16 10.53 19.51
N GLU A 144 1.09 11.38 18.47
CA GLU A 144 0.99 12.82 18.65
C GLU A 144 -0.35 13.26 19.29
N LYS A 145 -1.46 12.57 19.00
CA LYS A 145 -2.77 12.82 19.64
C LYS A 145 -2.77 12.34 21.08
N GLU A 146 -2.30 11.12 21.32
CA GLU A 146 -2.13 10.55 22.67
C GLU A 146 -1.25 11.47 23.54
N LEU A 147 -0.16 12.01 22.99
CA LEU A 147 0.70 12.99 23.66
C LEU A 147 0.00 14.33 23.95
N ALA A 148 -0.89 14.79 23.05
CA ALA A 148 -1.68 16.00 23.29
C ALA A 148 -2.73 15.78 24.40
N GLU A 149 -3.38 14.62 24.42
CA GLU A 149 -4.30 14.20 25.49
C GLU A 149 -3.57 14.08 26.84
N CYS A 150 -2.41 13.42 26.89
CA CYS A 150 -1.57 13.35 28.09
C CYS A 150 -1.19 14.74 28.62
N LYS A 151 -0.84 15.69 27.74
CA LYS A 151 -0.55 17.09 28.14
C LYS A 151 -1.77 17.78 28.74
N SER A 152 -2.95 17.61 28.13
CA SER A 152 -4.20 18.18 28.64
C SER A 152 -4.59 17.60 30.01
N VAL A 153 -4.42 16.28 30.20
CA VAL A 153 -4.66 15.62 31.49
C VAL A 153 -3.68 16.12 32.55
N ASN A 154 -2.39 16.29 32.22
CA ASN A 154 -1.40 16.82 33.16
C ASN A 154 -1.74 18.26 33.60
N GLN A 155 -2.13 19.13 32.67
CA GLN A 155 -2.59 20.50 32.99
C GLN A 155 -3.82 20.51 33.92
N ALA A 156 -4.76 19.58 33.74
CA ALA A 156 -5.91 19.42 34.62
C ALA A 156 -5.50 18.95 36.04
N VAL A 157 -4.53 18.04 36.14
CA VAL A 157 -3.96 17.59 37.42
C VAL A 157 -3.24 18.73 38.14
N GLU A 158 -2.43 19.51 37.43
CA GLU A 158 -1.75 20.71 37.96
C GLU A 158 -2.75 21.74 38.49
N ALA A 159 -3.83 22.03 37.75
CA ALA A 159 -4.89 22.93 38.21
C ALA A 159 -5.59 22.42 39.49
N VAL A 160 -5.86 21.12 39.59
CA VAL A 160 -6.44 20.50 40.80
C VAL A 160 -5.45 20.53 41.97
N LEU A 161 -4.14 20.36 41.74
CA LEU A 161 -3.12 20.50 42.78
C LEU A 161 -3.05 21.94 43.30
N GLU A 162 -3.10 22.95 42.42
CA GLU A 162 -3.12 24.36 42.84
C GLU A 162 -4.43 24.76 43.55
N MET A 163 -5.56 24.14 43.22
CA MET A 163 -6.79 24.28 44.01
C MET A 163 -6.63 23.67 45.41
N LYS A 164 -6.06 22.46 45.52
CA LYS A 164 -5.83 21.81 46.81
C LYS A 164 -4.85 22.57 47.69
N LYS A 165 -3.76 23.13 47.13
CA LYS A 165 -2.82 24.00 47.87
C LYS A 165 -3.52 25.22 48.48
N ARG A 166 -4.35 25.91 47.69
CA ARG A 166 -5.15 27.06 48.18
C ARG A 166 -6.10 26.65 49.29
N HIS A 167 -6.81 25.53 49.13
CA HIS A 167 -7.72 25.04 50.17
C HIS A 167 -7.01 24.59 51.46
N ILE A 168 -5.78 24.05 51.36
CA ILE A 168 -4.95 23.78 52.54
C ILE A 168 -4.62 25.10 53.27
N ALA A 169 -4.19 26.14 52.55
CA ALA A 169 -3.89 27.45 53.17
C ALA A 169 -5.14 28.12 53.79
N GLU A 170 -6.33 27.95 53.20
CA GLU A 170 -7.61 28.37 53.78
C GLU A 170 -7.88 27.66 55.12
N LEU A 171 -7.67 26.34 55.17
CA LEU A 171 -7.85 25.52 56.38
C LEU A 171 -6.80 25.82 57.46
N GLU A 172 -5.54 26.04 57.08
CA GLU A 172 -4.46 26.46 57.99
C GLU A 172 -4.75 27.83 58.61
N SER A 173 -5.27 28.78 57.82
CA SER A 173 -5.70 30.09 58.32
C SER A 173 -6.89 29.97 59.28
N ALA A 174 -7.90 29.16 58.93
CA ALA A 174 -9.07 28.92 59.79
C ALA A 174 -8.70 28.22 61.10
N LEU A 175 -7.72 27.30 61.07
CA LEU A 175 -7.17 26.66 62.26
C LEU A 175 -6.44 27.68 63.14
N GLY A 176 -5.60 28.55 62.57
CA GLY A 176 -4.93 29.64 63.30
C GLY A 176 -5.90 30.61 63.96
N GLU A 177 -6.99 30.97 63.27
CA GLU A 177 -8.08 31.74 63.86
C GLU A 177 -8.75 31.04 65.05
N MET A 178 -8.98 29.73 64.96
CA MET A 178 -9.60 28.94 66.04
C MET A 178 -8.65 28.80 67.24
N THR A 179 -7.35 28.62 67.00
CA THR A 179 -6.33 28.63 68.07
C THR A 179 -6.32 29.98 68.79
N ALA A 180 -6.26 31.11 68.06
CA ALA A 180 -6.27 32.44 68.67
C ALA A 180 -7.57 32.75 69.45
N LYS A 181 -8.72 32.21 69.01
CA LYS A 181 -9.99 32.30 69.75
C LYS A 181 -9.95 31.47 71.04
N ASN A 182 -9.38 30.27 70.98
CA ASN A 182 -9.24 29.37 72.14
C ASN A 182 -8.24 29.93 73.18
N ASP A 183 -7.09 30.45 72.74
CA ASP A 183 -6.11 31.11 73.61
C ASP A 183 -6.72 32.31 74.34
N ARG A 184 -7.58 33.08 73.63
CA ARG A 184 -8.33 34.18 74.24
C ARG A 184 -9.36 33.70 75.25
N LEU A 185 -10.13 32.65 74.97
CA LEU A 185 -11.08 32.08 75.93
C LEU A 185 -10.36 31.51 77.17
N ALA A 186 -9.15 30.97 77.03
CA ALA A 186 -8.32 30.56 78.14
C ALA A 186 -7.85 31.76 78.99
N ALA A 187 -7.48 32.89 78.36
CA ALA A 187 -7.14 34.13 79.05
C ALA A 187 -8.35 34.74 79.79
N ASP A 188 -9.50 34.88 79.11
CA ASP A 188 -10.76 35.37 79.68
C ASP A 188 -11.21 34.49 80.89
N HIS A 189 -10.94 33.17 80.85
CA HIS A 189 -11.20 32.25 81.98
C HIS A 189 -10.26 32.48 83.17
N ILE A 190 -8.97 32.74 82.92
CA ILE A 190 -8.00 33.07 83.98
C ILE A 190 -8.38 34.41 84.65
N GLU A 191 -8.81 35.40 83.86
CA GLU A 191 -9.32 36.68 84.37
C GLU A 191 -10.57 36.49 85.24
N HIS A 192 -11.55 35.70 84.78
CA HIS A 192 -12.77 35.38 85.55
C HIS A 192 -12.46 34.71 86.90
N GLU A 193 -11.62 33.66 86.94
CA GLU A 193 -11.27 33.02 88.21
C GLU A 193 -10.43 33.93 89.13
N SER A 194 -9.62 34.83 88.57
CA SER A 194 -8.91 35.87 89.34
C SER A 194 -9.89 36.86 90.00
N LEU A 195 -10.82 37.43 89.23
CA LEU A 195 -11.84 38.35 89.74
C LEU A 195 -12.76 37.68 90.78
N LYS A 196 -13.08 36.40 90.59
CA LYS A 196 -13.84 35.57 91.54
C LYS A 196 -13.08 35.31 92.85
N LEU A 197 -11.75 35.26 92.83
CA LEU A 197 -10.92 35.21 94.04
C LEU A 197 -10.84 36.59 94.72
N GLN A 198 -10.66 37.67 93.96
CA GLN A 198 -10.70 39.04 94.49
C GLN A 198 -12.05 39.35 95.14
N PHE A 199 -13.15 38.97 94.49
CA PHE A 199 -14.50 39.14 95.02
C PHE A 199 -14.68 38.42 96.36
N ARG A 200 -14.19 37.17 96.49
CA ARG A 200 -14.20 36.43 97.77
C ARG A 200 -13.32 37.07 98.86
N SER A 201 -12.19 37.67 98.49
CA SER A 201 -11.37 38.44 99.45
C SER A 201 -12.15 39.64 99.98
N LEU A 202 -12.77 40.40 99.07
CA LEU A 202 -13.50 41.63 99.42
C LEU A 202 -14.84 41.34 100.11
N GLU A 203 -15.48 40.19 99.84
CA GLU A 203 -16.58 39.64 100.66
C GLU A 203 -16.13 39.33 102.10
N ALA A 204 -14.93 38.74 102.27
CA ALA A 204 -14.38 38.43 103.59
C ALA A 204 -13.95 39.70 104.36
N GLU A 205 -13.26 40.63 103.70
CA GLU A 205 -12.89 41.95 104.26
C GLU A 205 -14.14 42.76 104.66
N HIS A 206 -15.22 42.71 103.87
CA HIS A 206 -16.50 43.34 104.21
C HIS A 206 -17.19 42.63 105.39
N ALA A 207 -17.09 41.30 105.49
CA ALA A 207 -17.61 40.57 106.65
C ALA A 207 -16.83 40.90 107.94
N GLU A 208 -15.49 40.97 107.86
CA GLU A 208 -14.62 41.39 108.98
C GLU A 208 -14.88 42.84 109.38
N ALA A 209 -15.05 43.75 108.42
CA ALA A 209 -15.40 45.15 108.67
C ALA A 209 -16.79 45.32 109.33
N LEU A 210 -17.75 44.43 109.03
CA LEU A 210 -19.04 44.38 109.72
C LEU A 210 -18.94 43.81 111.14
N ASP A 211 -18.12 42.77 111.35
CA ASP A 211 -17.89 42.18 112.68
C ASP A 211 -17.17 43.15 113.62
N ILE A 212 -16.12 43.83 113.12
CA ILE A 212 -15.43 44.93 113.82
C ILE A 212 -16.40 46.08 114.12
N ALA A 213 -17.25 46.48 113.16
CA ALA A 213 -18.25 47.52 113.39
C ALA A 213 -19.30 47.10 114.43
N SER A 214 -19.69 45.82 114.48
CA SER A 214 -20.58 45.29 115.52
C SER A 214 -19.90 45.30 116.89
N GLY A 215 -18.65 44.81 116.98
CA GLY A 215 -17.86 44.84 118.22
C GLY A 215 -17.58 46.26 118.75
N LEU A 216 -17.52 47.27 117.87
CA LEU A 216 -17.45 48.69 118.23
C LEU A 216 -18.77 49.29 118.77
N PHE A 217 -19.91 48.60 118.63
CA PHE A 217 -21.12 48.94 119.38
C PHE A 217 -21.15 48.29 120.78
N ASP A 218 -20.34 47.24 121.01
CA ASP A 218 -20.21 46.54 122.29
C ASP A 218 -18.94 46.94 123.10
N GLY A 219 -18.03 47.76 122.56
CA GLY A 219 -16.74 48.11 123.18
C GLY A 219 -16.22 49.53 122.87
N GLU A 220 -15.37 50.09 123.75
CA GLU A 220 -15.02 51.52 123.74
C GLU A 220 -14.08 51.97 122.62
N ILE A 221 -14.60 52.86 121.77
CA ILE A 221 -13.94 54.04 121.13
C ILE A 221 -12.48 53.84 120.65
N GLY A 222 -12.31 53.44 119.38
CA GLY A 222 -10.99 53.31 118.73
C GLY A 222 -10.83 53.90 117.32
N THR A 223 -11.89 54.40 116.68
CA THR A 223 -11.88 55.07 115.34
C THR A 223 -13.22 55.79 115.12
N THR A 224 -13.34 56.72 114.17
CA THR A 224 -14.61 57.45 114.00
C THR A 224 -15.65 56.62 113.24
N PRO A 225 -16.92 56.53 113.71
CA PRO A 225 -17.97 55.78 113.00
C PRO A 225 -18.25 56.29 111.59
N ALA A 226 -18.00 57.58 111.31
CA ALA A 226 -18.24 58.18 110.00
C ALA A 226 -17.26 57.64 108.93
N GLU A 227 -15.99 57.41 109.30
CA GLU A 227 -14.98 56.87 108.38
C GLU A 227 -15.26 55.40 108.04
N LEU A 228 -15.59 54.58 109.03
CA LEU A 228 -15.95 53.16 108.83
C LEU A 228 -17.24 52.98 108.01
N ILE A 229 -18.24 53.85 108.20
CA ILE A 229 -19.44 53.87 107.35
C ILE A 229 -19.12 54.36 105.92
N GLY A 230 -18.17 55.30 105.77
CA GLY A 230 -17.66 55.73 104.47
C GLY A 230 -16.95 54.61 103.71
N GLN A 231 -16.04 53.90 104.40
CA GLN A 231 -15.31 52.75 103.85
C GLN A 231 -16.25 51.61 103.45
N ASN A 232 -17.20 51.22 104.32
CA ASN A 232 -18.20 50.19 103.98
C ASN A 232 -19.07 50.60 102.77
N ARG A 233 -19.41 51.89 102.60
CA ARG A 233 -20.12 52.36 101.39
C ARG A 233 -19.26 52.27 100.13
N ALA A 234 -17.96 52.55 100.23
CA ALA A 234 -17.03 52.44 99.11
C ALA A 234 -16.81 50.97 98.70
N LEU A 235 -16.53 50.09 99.65
CA LEU A 235 -16.45 48.63 99.44
C LEU A 235 -17.77 48.10 98.85
N GLY A 236 -18.90 48.54 99.39
CA GLY A 236 -20.25 48.25 98.88
C GLY A 236 -20.59 48.88 97.51
N GLN A 237 -19.74 49.74 96.95
CA GLN A 237 -19.80 50.14 95.53
C GLN A 237 -18.89 49.23 94.68
N GLN A 238 -17.64 49.02 95.11
CA GLN A 238 -16.68 48.16 94.45
C GLN A 238 -17.18 46.72 94.28
N LEU A 239 -17.87 46.13 95.28
CA LEU A 239 -18.53 44.83 95.18
C LEU A 239 -19.56 44.77 94.03
N ARG A 240 -20.30 45.85 93.77
CA ARG A 240 -21.33 45.90 92.72
C ARG A 240 -20.73 46.13 91.33
N GLU A 241 -19.65 46.90 91.26
CA GLU A 241 -18.88 47.11 90.03
C GLU A 241 -18.20 45.79 89.61
N LEU A 242 -17.49 45.12 90.54
CA LEU A 242 -16.91 43.79 90.33
C LEU A 242 -17.96 42.73 89.97
N GLN A 243 -19.16 42.75 90.60
CA GLN A 243 -20.26 41.84 90.21
C GLN A 243 -20.72 42.06 88.76
N ALA A 244 -20.77 43.31 88.28
CA ALA A 244 -21.15 43.62 86.92
C ALA A 244 -20.08 43.16 85.91
N GLU A 245 -18.80 43.41 86.20
CA GLU A 245 -17.67 43.00 85.37
C GLU A 245 -17.54 41.48 85.28
N ASN A 246 -17.60 40.80 86.43
CA ASN A 246 -17.48 39.34 86.51
C ASN A 246 -18.66 38.64 85.79
N LYS A 247 -19.88 39.19 85.91
CA LYS A 247 -21.03 38.75 85.10
C LYS A 247 -20.81 38.97 83.60
N ALA A 248 -20.28 40.13 83.19
CA ALA A 248 -19.99 40.43 81.79
C ALA A 248 -18.84 39.59 81.19
N LEU A 249 -17.97 39.00 82.03
CA LEU A 249 -16.99 37.98 81.62
C LEU A 249 -17.64 36.60 81.52
N ALA A 250 -18.45 36.19 82.51
CA ALA A 250 -19.17 34.93 82.48
C ALA A 250 -20.10 34.81 81.25
N GLU A 251 -20.77 35.90 80.86
CA GLU A 251 -21.60 35.95 79.64
C GLU A 251 -20.76 35.82 78.35
N ARG A 252 -19.54 36.39 78.31
CA ARG A 252 -18.60 36.22 77.19
C ARG A 252 -18.09 34.78 77.07
N LEU A 253 -17.69 34.17 78.20
CA LEU A 253 -17.26 32.77 78.25
C LEU A 253 -18.39 31.82 77.83
N ALA A 254 -19.62 32.06 78.29
CA ALA A 254 -20.79 31.28 77.90
C ALA A 254 -21.10 31.38 76.39
N GLN A 255 -20.97 32.57 75.79
CA GLN A 255 -21.15 32.75 74.35
C GLN A 255 -20.03 32.09 73.53
N GLY A 256 -18.77 32.17 73.99
CA GLY A 256 -17.64 31.49 73.36
C GLY A 256 -17.75 29.97 73.37
N MET A 257 -18.17 29.39 74.50
CA MET A 257 -18.39 27.94 74.64
C MET A 257 -19.66 27.47 73.91
N GLY A 258 -20.75 28.25 73.96
CA GLY A 258 -22.04 27.89 73.37
C GLY A 258 -22.05 27.86 71.84
N ALA A 259 -21.23 28.70 71.19
CA ALA A 259 -21.12 28.77 69.73
C ALA A 259 -20.57 27.50 69.05
N GLN A 260 -20.09 26.52 69.83
CA GLN A 260 -19.46 25.29 69.33
C GLN A 260 -20.42 24.08 69.27
N ALA A 261 -21.65 24.18 69.78
CA ALA A 261 -22.62 23.07 69.80
C ALA A 261 -23.36 22.84 68.46
N ASP A 262 -23.72 23.92 67.74
CA ASP A 262 -24.67 23.87 66.62
C ASP A 262 -24.02 23.73 65.22
N ARG A 263 -22.81 23.13 65.13
CA ARG A 263 -22.11 22.97 63.83
C ARG A 263 -21.81 21.54 63.36
N ASP A 264 -22.09 20.52 64.16
CA ASP A 264 -22.14 19.12 63.69
C ASP A 264 -23.50 18.77 63.03
N GLY A 265 -24.00 19.70 62.21
CA GLY A 265 -25.24 19.57 61.44
C GLY A 265 -25.01 18.88 60.10
N SER A 266 -25.32 17.59 60.02
CA SER A 266 -25.18 16.78 58.80
C SER A 266 -25.88 17.37 57.59
N SER A 267 -25.11 17.68 56.53
CA SER A 267 -25.62 18.13 55.22
C SER A 267 -25.57 17.03 54.15
N ARG A 268 -25.73 15.75 54.54
CA ARG A 268 -25.70 14.60 53.61
C ARG A 268 -27.08 14.05 53.23
N GLY A 269 -27.89 14.89 52.58
CA GLY A 269 -28.84 14.48 51.53
C GLY A 269 -30.30 14.19 51.91
N GLN A 270 -31.20 15.04 51.42
CA GLN A 270 -32.54 14.74 50.87
C GLN A 270 -32.95 15.98 50.04
N CYS A 271 -33.02 15.97 48.71
CA CYS A 271 -33.82 15.18 47.76
C CYS A 271 -35.28 15.65 47.62
N HIS A 272 -35.62 16.23 46.46
CA HIS A 272 -36.98 16.26 45.91
C HIS A 272 -36.95 15.99 44.39
N HIS A 273 -37.98 15.29 43.89
CA HIS A 273 -38.07 14.74 42.54
C HIS A 273 -38.97 15.52 41.59
N ASN A 274 -38.70 15.36 40.28
CA ASN A 274 -39.62 15.12 39.15
C ASN A 274 -38.74 14.96 37.87
N HIS A 275 -39.03 14.18 36.82
CA HIS A 275 -40.10 13.22 36.44
C HIS A 275 -39.45 12.18 35.49
N CYS A 276 -39.92 10.93 35.29
CA CYS A 276 -40.77 10.03 36.07
C CYS A 276 -40.73 8.61 35.45
N ASN A 277 -41.04 7.57 36.24
CA ASN A 277 -41.38 6.19 35.83
C ASN A 277 -40.22 5.31 35.28
N HIS A 278 -40.26 3.98 35.34
CA HIS A 278 -41.39 3.06 35.57
C HIS A 278 -41.00 1.77 36.36
N TRP A 279 -42.02 0.97 36.69
CA TRP A 279 -42.05 -0.30 37.46
C TRP A 279 -41.17 -1.46 36.94
N SER A 280 -40.96 -2.62 37.59
CA SER A 280 -40.92 -3.14 38.99
C SER A 280 -40.60 -4.68 38.90
N ASP A 281 -40.89 -5.68 39.76
CA ASP A 281 -41.49 -5.82 41.12
C ASP A 281 -41.14 -7.21 41.76
N GLU A 282 -41.54 -7.41 43.03
CA GLU A 282 -41.59 -8.66 43.84
C GLU A 282 -40.30 -9.47 44.13
N GLY A 283 -40.33 -10.26 45.22
CA GLY A 283 -39.29 -11.20 45.65
C GLY A 283 -39.82 -12.39 46.46
N LYS A 284 -38.94 -13.30 46.91
CA LYS A 284 -39.24 -14.39 47.87
C LYS A 284 -37.96 -15.01 48.46
N GLU A 285 -38.13 -15.70 49.59
CA GLU A 285 -37.08 -16.42 50.32
C GLU A 285 -36.67 -17.72 49.61
N GLN A 286 -35.40 -18.15 49.78
CA GLN A 286 -35.04 -19.38 50.53
C GLN A 286 -33.52 -19.63 50.53
N VAL A 287 -33.04 -20.32 51.56
CA VAL A 287 -31.67 -20.85 51.72
C VAL A 287 -31.77 -22.28 52.24
N PRO A 288 -31.12 -23.27 51.62
CA PRO A 288 -30.11 -24.03 52.37
C PRO A 288 -28.87 -24.47 51.56
N ASP A 289 -27.72 -23.96 51.98
CA ASP A 289 -26.51 -24.67 52.42
C ASP A 289 -25.77 -25.79 51.62
N ALA A 290 -24.44 -25.67 51.72
CA ALA A 290 -23.40 -26.70 51.84
C ALA A 290 -23.30 -27.91 50.87
N LYS A 291 -22.29 -27.86 49.97
CA LYS A 291 -21.00 -28.60 50.02
C LYS A 291 -20.19 -28.32 48.73
N ALA A 292 -18.86 -28.11 48.66
CA ALA A 292 -17.65 -28.44 49.44
C ALA A 292 -16.72 -29.39 48.65
N GLY A 293 -15.63 -28.83 48.11
CA GLY A 293 -14.42 -29.55 47.72
C GLY A 293 -14.40 -30.22 46.33
N GLY A 294 -13.22 -30.24 45.70
CA GLY A 294 -12.93 -31.02 44.50
C GLY A 294 -12.13 -30.26 43.43
N ALA A 295 -10.83 -30.51 43.35
CA ALA A 295 -10.03 -30.20 42.16
C ALA A 295 -9.73 -31.50 41.40
N VAL A 296 -9.61 -31.45 40.08
CA VAL A 296 -8.80 -32.38 39.25
C VAL A 296 -8.73 -31.85 37.80
N GLU A 297 -7.70 -32.27 37.07
CA GLU A 297 -7.41 -31.87 35.68
C GLU A 297 -8.32 -32.55 34.64
N GLY A 298 -8.35 -32.02 33.41
CA GLY A 298 -8.99 -32.71 32.27
C GLY A 298 -8.64 -32.10 30.91
N LYS A 299 -7.80 -32.79 30.13
CA LYS A 299 -7.64 -32.52 28.67
C LYS A 299 -8.67 -33.32 27.87
N VAL A 300 -9.30 -32.68 26.89
CA VAL A 300 -9.88 -33.37 25.70
C VAL A 300 -9.59 -32.50 24.46
N ASP A 301 -9.40 -33.15 23.31
CA ASP A 301 -9.02 -32.56 22.01
C ASP A 301 -10.20 -32.64 21.01
N GLU A 302 -9.94 -32.30 19.74
CA GLU A 302 -10.77 -32.43 18.52
C GLU A 302 -11.61 -31.22 18.05
N GLY A 303 -11.60 -30.98 16.71
CA GLY A 303 -12.35 -29.90 16.07
C GLY A 303 -12.04 -29.58 14.60
N LYS A 304 -11.64 -30.55 13.75
CA LYS A 304 -11.21 -30.28 12.36
C LYS A 304 -12.37 -29.91 11.41
N ALA A 305 -12.38 -28.68 10.88
CA ALA A 305 -13.29 -28.24 9.82
C ALA A 305 -12.76 -28.51 8.39
N LYS A 306 -13.66 -28.71 7.41
CA LYS A 306 -13.34 -29.28 6.09
C LYS A 306 -13.03 -28.24 4.99
N LYS A 307 -12.07 -28.58 4.12
CA LYS A 307 -11.90 -27.96 2.79
C LYS A 307 -13.15 -28.17 1.92
N ARG A 308 -13.47 -27.20 1.06
CA ARG A 308 -14.31 -27.40 -0.14
C ARG A 308 -13.62 -26.80 -1.37
N LYS A 309 -13.34 -27.64 -2.38
CA LYS A 309 -13.05 -27.18 -3.75
C LYS A 309 -14.35 -26.71 -4.41
N ARG A 310 -14.26 -25.76 -5.34
CA ARG A 310 -15.28 -25.58 -6.38
C ARG A 310 -14.59 -25.20 -7.69
N THR A 311 -14.61 -26.11 -8.65
CA THR A 311 -14.20 -25.88 -10.04
C THR A 311 -15.44 -25.76 -10.91
N LYS A 312 -15.43 -24.78 -11.81
CA LYS A 312 -16.07 -24.80 -13.13
C LYS A 312 -15.16 -24.06 -14.09
#